data_AF-A0A7W9PNV5-F1
#
_entry.id   AF-A0A7W9PNV5-F1
#
_cell.length_a   1.000
_cell.length_b   1.000
_cell.length_c   1.000
_cell.angle_alpha   90.00
_cell.angle_beta   90.00
_cell.angle_gamma   90.00
#
_symmetry.space_group_name_H-M   'P 1'
#
loop_
_entity.id
_entity.type
_entity.pdbx_description
1 polymer ?
#
loop_
_entity_poly.entity_id
_entity_poly.type
_entity_poly.pdbx_seq_one_letter_code
_entity_poly.pdbx_strand_id
1 'polypeptide(L)'
;MCANDTPPRTEGTEPRLLDPDGAGHYHRTLTEPPTEMWVRLDALCVRDPGTPRRTNGSGLDMTGERPARVTHWIPAESGDWLGLASFSVPYADGRPAMHVRAQLVPAYALRPRRRR
;
A
#
# COMPACT_ATOMS: atom_id res chain seq x y z
N MET A 1 25.09 23.14 7.77
CA MET A 1 24.09 22.36 7.02
C MET A 1 23.74 21.18 7.89
N CYS A 2 22.62 21.24 8.61
CA CYS A 2 22.19 20.15 9.48
C CYS A 2 21.60 19.04 8.59
N ALA A 3 22.11 17.82 8.75
CA ALA A 3 21.54 16.64 8.12
C ALA A 3 20.08 16.51 8.59
N ASN A 4 19.14 16.49 7.64
CA ASN A 4 17.78 16.09 7.93
C ASN A 4 17.81 14.59 8.26
N ASP A 5 17.84 14.25 9.54
CA ASP A 5 17.49 12.93 10.06
C ASP A 5 16.02 12.67 9.72
N THR A 6 15.79 12.23 8.49
CA THR A 6 14.50 11.66 8.11
C THR A 6 14.47 10.27 8.73
N PRO A 7 13.56 9.98 9.68
CA PRO A 7 13.50 8.64 10.25
C PRO A 7 13.29 7.62 9.13
N PRO A 8 13.91 6.43 9.19
CA PRO A 8 13.70 5.41 8.18
C PRO A 8 12.21 5.07 8.14
N ARG A 9 11.55 5.42 7.03
CA ARG A 9 10.12 5.17 6.84
C ARG A 9 9.92 3.74 6.37
N THR A 10 10.15 2.77 7.25
CA THR A 10 10.01 1.33 6.92
C THR A 10 9.09 0.64 7.92
N GLU A 11 7.82 1.03 7.87
CA GLU A 11 6.73 0.22 8.45
C GLU A 11 5.99 -0.59 7.37
N GLY A 12 6.59 -0.76 6.19
CA GLY A 12 6.05 -1.49 5.05
C GLY A 12 6.24 -3.00 5.13
N THR A 13 5.58 -3.72 4.23
CA THR A 13 5.76 -5.17 4.03
C THR A 13 6.21 -5.42 2.61
N GLU A 14 7.24 -6.23 2.45
CA GLU A 14 7.71 -6.74 1.17
C GLU A 14 7.40 -8.23 1.06
N PRO A 15 7.31 -8.80 -0.16
CA PRO A 15 7.19 -10.24 -0.31
C PRO A 15 8.39 -10.95 0.31
N ARG A 16 8.19 -12.23 0.62
CA ARG A 16 9.34 -13.11 0.83
C ARG A 16 10.03 -13.32 -0.52
N LEU A 17 11.21 -12.73 -0.67
CA LEU A 17 12.00 -12.82 -1.89
C LEU A 17 12.38 -14.29 -2.15
N LEU A 18 12.07 -14.79 -3.35
CA LEU A 18 12.72 -15.97 -3.93
C LEU A 18 14.03 -15.53 -4.57
N ASP A 19 15.06 -16.37 -4.62
CA ASP A 19 16.40 -15.98 -5.11
C ASP A 19 16.32 -15.16 -6.42
N PRO A 20 17.00 -13.99 -6.49
CA PRO A 20 17.00 -13.17 -7.69
C PRO A 20 17.62 -13.94 -8.87
N ASP A 21 17.37 -13.46 -10.09
CA ASP A 21 18.04 -14.04 -11.26
C ASP A 21 19.57 -13.90 -11.19
N GLY A 22 20.30 -14.50 -12.13
CA GLY A 22 21.77 -14.41 -12.18
C GLY A 22 22.35 -12.99 -12.30
N ALA A 23 21.50 -11.97 -12.49
CA ALA A 23 21.86 -10.55 -12.56
C ALA A 23 21.38 -9.75 -11.32
N GLY A 24 20.77 -10.39 -10.32
CA GLY A 24 20.30 -9.72 -9.10
C GLY A 24 18.90 -9.09 -9.21
N HIS A 25 18.15 -9.39 -10.27
CA HIS A 25 16.83 -8.82 -10.52
C HIS A 25 15.70 -9.78 -10.14
N TYR A 26 14.60 -9.20 -9.67
CA TYR A 26 13.34 -9.91 -9.48
C TYR A 26 12.43 -9.60 -10.67
N HIS A 27 12.45 -10.45 -11.71
CA HIS A 27 11.62 -10.23 -12.92
C HIS A 27 10.23 -10.83 -12.85
N ARG A 28 9.92 -11.56 -11.77
CA ARG A 28 8.71 -12.40 -11.72
C ARG A 28 7.72 -11.88 -10.68
N THR A 29 6.47 -11.74 -11.11
CA THR A 29 5.33 -11.64 -10.20
C THR A 29 5.34 -12.82 -9.23
N LEU A 30 5.38 -12.54 -7.94
CA LEU A 30 5.27 -13.55 -6.89
C LEU A 30 3.80 -13.73 -6.55
N THR A 31 3.22 -14.86 -6.96
CA THR A 31 1.89 -15.27 -6.51
C THR A 31 2.01 -15.91 -5.14
N GLU A 32 1.33 -15.32 -4.15
CA GLU A 32 1.24 -15.88 -2.80
C GLU A 32 -0.19 -16.35 -2.52
N PRO A 33 -0.40 -17.31 -1.60
CA PRO A 33 -1.71 -17.52 -1.01
C PRO A 33 -2.26 -16.18 -0.51
N PRO A 34 -3.58 -15.93 -0.63
CA PRO A 34 -4.15 -14.64 -0.22
C PRO A 34 -3.79 -14.30 1.24
N THR A 35 -2.99 -13.26 1.41
CA THR A 35 -2.51 -12.83 2.72
C THR A 35 -3.36 -11.67 3.23
N GLU A 36 -3.77 -11.77 4.50
CA GLU A 36 -4.50 -10.71 5.18
C GLU A 36 -3.52 -9.64 5.65
N MET A 37 -3.73 -8.41 5.19
CA MET A 37 -2.88 -7.26 5.47
C MET A 37 -3.73 -6.06 5.90
N TRP A 38 -3.08 -5.05 6.46
CA TRP A 38 -3.63 -3.71 6.57
C TRP A 38 -3.13 -2.87 5.41
N VAL A 39 -4.02 -2.12 4.76
CA VAL A 39 -3.65 -1.06 3.81
C VAL A 39 -3.75 0.29 4.52
N ARG A 40 -2.68 1.07 4.44
CA ARG A 40 -2.60 2.45 4.92
C ARG A 40 -3.16 3.41 3.88
N LEU A 41 -4.38 3.88 4.09
CA LEU A 41 -5.04 4.78 3.12
C LEU A 41 -4.37 6.15 3.07
N ASP A 42 -3.80 6.60 4.19
CA ASP A 42 -3.07 7.86 4.32
C ASP A 42 -1.76 7.86 3.52
N ALA A 43 -1.19 6.68 3.28
CA ALA A 43 0.01 6.49 2.47
C ALA A 43 -0.29 6.34 0.97
N LEU A 44 -1.54 6.07 0.57
CA LEU A 44 -1.93 5.94 -0.84
C LEU A 44 -2.18 7.27 -1.52
N CYS A 45 -2.73 8.25 -0.79
CA CYS A 45 -3.02 9.58 -1.32
C CYS A 45 -1.96 10.57 -0.83
N VAL A 46 -0.72 10.40 -1.29
CA VAL A 46 0.36 11.33 -0.98
C VAL A 46 0.04 12.69 -1.62
N ARG A 47 0.08 13.74 -0.81
CA ARG A 47 -0.26 15.10 -1.24
C ARG A 47 0.98 15.82 -1.69
N ASP A 48 0.86 16.52 -2.81
CA ASP A 48 1.84 17.51 -3.22
C ASP A 48 1.73 18.77 -2.33
N PRO A 49 2.79 19.16 -1.60
CA PRO A 49 2.78 20.36 -0.78
C PRO A 49 2.45 21.62 -1.60
N GLY A 50 1.44 22.38 -1.17
CA GLY A 50 1.02 23.62 -1.84
C GLY A 50 -0.16 23.46 -2.80
N THR A 51 -0.59 22.24 -3.11
CA THR A 51 -1.82 22.03 -3.89
C THR A 51 -3.06 22.43 -3.08
N PRO A 52 -3.96 23.30 -3.61
CA PRO A 52 -5.17 23.74 -2.92
C PRO A 52 -6.04 22.57 -2.44
N ARG A 53 -6.56 22.70 -1.20
CA ARG A 53 -7.45 21.70 -0.60
C ARG A 53 -8.90 22.19 -0.64
N ARG A 54 -9.78 21.35 -1.19
CA ARG A 54 -11.22 21.44 -0.94
C ARG A 54 -11.63 20.23 -0.11
N THR A 55 -12.31 20.49 1.00
CA THR A 55 -12.93 19.41 1.78
C THR A 55 -14.22 19.01 1.07
N ASN A 56 -14.30 17.74 0.65
CA ASN A 56 -15.53 17.16 0.14
C ASN A 56 -16.11 16.22 1.21
N GLY A 57 -17.22 16.62 1.84
CA GLY A 57 -17.88 15.83 2.88
C GLY A 57 -18.47 14.50 2.38
N SER A 58 -18.61 14.30 1.08
CA SER A 58 -19.08 13.05 0.46
C SER A 58 -17.96 12.22 -0.19
N GLY A 59 -16.70 12.63 0.03
CA GLY A 59 -15.52 11.91 -0.46
C GLY A 59 -15.26 10.59 0.27
N LEU A 60 -14.30 9.82 -0.23
CA LEU A 60 -13.76 8.66 0.49
C LEU A 60 -12.96 9.14 1.71
N ASP A 61 -13.13 8.44 2.84
CA ASP A 61 -12.28 8.61 4.01
C ASP A 61 -10.97 7.85 3.79
N MET A 62 -9.95 8.59 3.35
CA MET A 62 -8.61 8.08 3.07
C MET A 62 -7.70 8.09 4.31
N THR A 63 -8.27 8.11 5.52
CA THR A 63 -7.50 8.07 6.76
C THR A 63 -7.38 6.65 7.33
N GLY A 64 -6.30 6.43 8.09
CA GLY A 64 -6.08 5.19 8.85
C GLY A 64 -5.82 3.94 8.01
N GLU A 65 -6.01 2.79 8.66
CA GLU A 65 -5.75 1.47 8.10
C GLU A 65 -7.04 0.71 7.83
N ARG A 66 -7.08 -0.06 6.73
CA ARG A 66 -8.21 -0.94 6.39
C ARG A 66 -7.76 -2.37 6.13
N PRO A 67 -8.58 -3.38 6.46
CA PRO A 67 -8.29 -4.75 6.07
C PRO A 67 -8.17 -4.85 4.55
N ALA A 68 -7.12 -5.53 4.10
CA ALA A 68 -6.86 -5.82 2.70
C ALA A 68 -6.49 -7.30 2.54
N ARG A 69 -6.84 -7.85 1.38
CA ARG A 69 -6.36 -9.15 0.93
C ARG A 69 -5.40 -8.94 -0.23
N VAL A 70 -4.17 -9.42 -0.08
CA VAL A 70 -3.11 -9.32 -1.09
C VAL A 70 -2.87 -10.70 -1.70
N THR A 71 -2.78 -10.79 -3.03
CA THR A 71 -2.63 -12.07 -3.75
C THR A 71 -1.36 -12.18 -4.58
N HIS A 72 -0.78 -11.05 -4.96
CA HIS A 72 0.41 -11.00 -5.80
C HIS A 72 1.32 -9.87 -5.34
N TRP A 73 2.61 -10.07 -5.55
CA TRP A 73 3.62 -9.03 -5.47
C TRP A 73 4.27 -8.85 -6.83
N ILE A 74 4.31 -7.60 -7.28
CA ILE A 74 4.81 -7.20 -8.58
C ILE A 74 5.99 -6.27 -8.34
N PRO A 75 7.19 -6.59 -8.84
CA PRO A 75 8.35 -5.71 -8.72
C PRO A 75 8.19 -4.53 -9.68
N ALA A 76 8.47 -3.32 -9.20
CA ALA A 76 8.59 -2.12 -10.00
C ALA A 76 10.04 -1.90 -10.42
N GLU A 77 10.26 -1.19 -11.53
CA GLU A 77 11.60 -0.88 -12.03
C GLU A 77 12.42 -0.04 -11.04
N SER A 78 11.76 0.79 -10.22
CA SER A 78 12.38 1.56 -9.12
C SER A 78 12.96 0.71 -7.99
N GLY A 79 12.74 -0.61 -8.01
CA GLY A 79 13.10 -1.53 -6.93
C GLY A 79 12.03 -1.68 -5.84
N ASP A 80 10.93 -0.94 -5.94
CA ASP A 80 9.79 -1.08 -5.02
C ASP A 80 8.97 -2.34 -5.34
N TRP A 81 8.31 -2.91 -4.32
CA TRP A 81 7.30 -3.95 -4.50
C TRP A 81 5.88 -3.38 -4.44
N LEU A 82 5.01 -3.86 -5.32
CA LEU A 82 3.60 -3.52 -5.38
C LEU A 82 2.75 -4.76 -5.06
N GLY A 83 1.96 -4.69 -4.00
CA GLY A 83 0.97 -5.72 -3.67
C GLY A 83 -0.32 -5.51 -4.45
N LEU A 84 -0.84 -6.56 -5.08
CA LEU A 84 -2.17 -6.55 -5.70
C LEU A 84 -3.24 -6.78 -4.62
N ALA A 85 -3.82 -5.69 -4.12
CA ALA A 85 -4.68 -5.66 -2.94
C ALA A 85 -6.17 -5.45 -3.28
N SER A 86 -7.05 -6.10 -2.52
CA SER A 86 -8.49 -5.81 -2.53
C SER A 86 -8.95 -5.44 -1.12
N PHE A 87 -9.70 -4.35 -0.98
CA PHE A 87 -10.10 -3.75 0.30
C PHE A 87 -11.34 -2.87 0.16
N SER A 88 -11.88 -2.39 1.28
CA SER A 88 -13.04 -1.49 1.27
C SER A 88 -12.68 -0.14 1.91
N VAL A 89 -13.15 0.94 1.30
CA VAL A 89 -12.94 2.32 1.75
C VAL A 89 -14.29 2.95 2.07
N PRO A 90 -14.52 3.43 3.30
CA PRO A 90 -15.77 4.11 3.63
C PRO A 90 -15.83 5.49 2.99
N TYR A 91 -17.05 5.96 2.76
CA TYR A 91 -17.29 7.37 2.47
C TYR A 91 -17.49 8.15 3.76
N ALA A 92 -17.04 9.40 3.76
CA ALA A 92 -17.16 10.30 4.91
C ALA A 92 -18.63 10.65 5.24
N ASP A 93 -19.55 10.52 4.28
CA ASP A 93 -20.99 10.78 4.45
C ASP A 93 -21.79 9.57 4.95
N GLY A 94 -21.12 8.44 5.24
CA GLY A 94 -21.74 7.24 5.82
C GLY A 94 -22.45 6.32 4.82
N ARG A 95 -22.42 6.60 3.51
CA ARG A 95 -22.95 5.66 2.51
C ARG A 95 -22.12 4.36 2.43
N PRO A 96 -22.65 3.28 1.82
CA PRO A 96 -21.95 2.00 1.73
C PRO A 96 -20.52 2.15 1.20
N ALA A 97 -19.58 1.46 1.86
CA ALA A 97 -18.17 1.54 1.52
C ALA A 97 -17.91 1.11 0.06
N MET A 98 -17.00 1.82 -0.60
CA MET A 98 -16.52 1.45 -1.93
C MET A 98 -15.59 0.24 -1.82
N HIS A 99 -15.87 -0.80 -2.58
CA HIS A 99 -14.99 -1.96 -2.67
C HIS A 99 -13.99 -1.78 -3.82
N VAL A 100 -12.70 -1.75 -3.47
CA VAL A 100 -11.58 -1.66 -4.40
C VAL A 100 -11.08 -3.07 -4.68
N ARG A 101 -10.99 -3.43 -5.97
CA ARG A 101 -10.55 -4.76 -6.43
C ARG A 101 -9.20 -4.65 -7.12
N ALA A 102 -8.28 -5.52 -6.75
CA ALA A 102 -6.99 -5.71 -7.43
C ALA A 102 -6.23 -4.39 -7.72
N GLN A 103 -6.18 -3.50 -6.73
CA GLN A 103 -5.40 -2.26 -6.81
C GLN A 103 -3.94 -2.56 -6.52
N LEU A 104 -3.02 -2.01 -7.32
CA LEU A 104 -1.60 -1.99 -6.98
C LEU A 104 -1.37 -1.03 -5.81
N VAL A 105 -0.82 -1.56 -4.72
CA VAL A 105 -0.53 -0.83 -3.49
C VAL A 105 0.96 -0.98 -3.20
N PRO A 106 1.71 0.12 -2.99
CA PRO A 106 3.11 0.04 -2.61
C PRO A 106 3.33 -0.73 -1.30
N ALA A 107 4.42 -1.50 -1.23
CA ALA A 107 4.86 -2.26 -0.07
C ALA A 107 4.87 -1.43 1.23
N TYR A 108 5.31 -0.17 1.16
CA TYR A 108 5.33 0.74 2.31
C TYR A 108 3.93 1.06 2.89
N ALA A 109 2.87 0.87 2.10
CA ALA A 109 1.49 1.10 2.48
C ALA A 109 0.78 -0.20 2.93
N LEU A 110 1.46 -1.35 2.89
CA LEU A 110 0.94 -2.64 3.33
C LEU A 110 1.60 -3.07 4.64
N ARG A 111 0.80 -3.53 5.62
CA ARG A 111 1.30 -4.07 6.89
C ARG A 111 0.74 -5.46 7.16
N PRO A 112 1.49 -6.37 7.79
CA PRO A 112 0.96 -7.68 8.10
C PRO A 112 -0.13 -7.55 9.14
N ARG A 113 -1.32 -8.10 8.85
CA ARG A 113 -2.35 -8.23 9.87
C ARG A 113 -2.05 -9.50 10.64
N ARG A 114 -1.30 -9.38 11.75
CA ARG A 114 -0.99 -10.51 12.64
C ARG A 114 -2.26 -11.31 12.91
N ARG A 115 -2.30 -12.56 12.45
CA ARG A 115 -3.23 -13.56 12.97
C ARG A 115 -2.72 -13.91 14.37
N ARG A 116 -3.54 -13.63 15.39
CA ARG A 116 -3.33 -14.19 16.73
C ARG A 116 -3.51 -15.70 16.67
#